data_AF-A0A356TU83-F1
#
_entry.id   AF-A0A356TU83-F1
#
_cell.length_a   1.000
_cell.length_b   1.000
_cell.length_c   1.000
_cell.angle_alpha   90.00
_cell.angle_beta   90.00
_cell.angle_gamma   90.00
#
_symmetry.space_group_name_H-M   'P 1'
#
loop_
_entity.id
_entity.type
_entity.pdbx_description
1 polymer ?
#
loop_
_entity_poly.entity_id
_entity_poly.type
_entity_poly.pdbx_seq_one_letter_code
_entity_poly.pdbx_strand_id
1 'polypeptide(L)'
;MRRATLVPLAWGFGIGLGAAVAIAAGPWLMSWGGALGFVALSVILSAGAVLEKDGDGLTSFFRFALGFTLGFLALSVPLTWTGLNEMATRADAVGLEQIELARAMVVPRWAIAYLAFFGGVIVLWLRRGRQAR
;
A
#
# COMPACT_ATOMS: atom_id res chain seq x y z
N MET A 1 0.56 26.81 16.96
CA MET A 1 0.74 25.46 17.57
C MET A 1 -0.18 24.37 16.95
N ARG A 2 -0.45 24.31 15.63
CA ARG A 2 -1.38 23.31 15.03
C ARG A 2 -0.75 22.27 14.08
N ARG A 3 0.56 22.32 13.81
CA ARG A 3 1.21 21.47 12.77
C ARG A 3 1.58 20.05 13.23
N ALA A 4 1.74 19.79 14.54
CA ALA A 4 2.26 18.51 15.03
C ALA A 4 1.23 17.37 15.09
N THR A 5 -0.06 17.68 15.09
CA THR A 5 -1.11 16.68 15.36
C THR A 5 -1.64 15.96 14.11
N LEU A 6 -1.49 16.52 12.91
CA LEU A 6 -2.06 15.93 11.69
C LEU A 6 -1.18 14.84 11.07
N VAL A 7 0.14 14.87 11.32
CA VAL A 7 1.08 13.90 10.74
C VAL A 7 0.85 12.48 11.25
N PRO A 8 0.72 12.23 12.57
CA PRO A 8 0.42 10.89 13.08
C PRO A 8 -0.96 10.41 12.65
N LEU A 9 -1.93 11.32 12.53
CA LEU A 9 -3.29 11.00 12.10
C LEU A 9 -3.34 10.54 10.64
N ALA A 10 -2.66 11.22 9.72
CA ALA A 10 -2.65 10.82 8.30
C ALA A 10 -2.08 9.40 8.12
N TRP A 11 -0.97 9.09 8.80
CA TRP A 11 -0.39 7.75 8.78
C TRP A 11 -1.31 6.71 9.42
N GLY A 12 -1.78 6.98 10.64
CA GLY A 12 -2.61 6.05 11.40
C GLY A 12 -3.92 5.72 10.67
N PHE A 13 -4.60 6.74 10.14
CA PHE A 13 -5.85 6.56 9.40
C PHE A 13 -5.63 5.82 8.08
N GLY A 14 -4.52 6.14 7.38
CA GLY A 14 -4.12 5.42 6.17
C GLY A 14 -3.91 3.94 6.47
N ILE A 15 -3.03 3.63 7.43
CA ILE A 15 -2.70 2.24 7.82
C ILE A 15 -3.96 1.48 8.24
N GLY A 16 -4.77 2.06 9.12
CA GLY A 16 -6.00 1.45 9.59
C GLY A 16 -6.98 1.14 8.45
N LEU A 17 -7.19 2.08 7.54
CA LEU A 17 -8.07 1.88 6.40
C LEU A 17 -7.53 0.84 5.41
N GLY A 18 -6.23 0.89 5.09
CA GLY A 18 -5.60 -0.09 4.21
C GLY A 18 -5.68 -1.51 4.76
N ALA A 19 -5.43 -1.66 6.06
CA ALA A 19 -5.59 -2.92 6.79
C ALA A 19 -7.05 -3.41 6.76
N ALA A 20 -8.01 -2.55 7.08
CA ALA A 20 -9.43 -2.90 7.06
C ALA A 20 -9.89 -3.35 5.66
N VAL A 21 -9.45 -2.66 4.61
CA VAL A 21 -9.74 -3.05 3.22
C VAL A 21 -9.12 -4.41 2.88
N ALA A 22 -7.88 -4.67 3.28
CA ALA A 22 -7.24 -5.97 3.06
C ALA A 22 -8.00 -7.12 3.76
N ILE A 23 -8.50 -6.90 4.98
CA ILE A 23 -9.32 -7.87 5.69
C ILE A 23 -10.66 -8.09 4.97
N ALA A 24 -11.38 -7.01 4.63
CA ALA A 24 -12.69 -7.09 4.00
C ALA A 24 -12.64 -7.72 2.60
N ALA A 25 -11.56 -7.47 1.87
CA ALA A 25 -11.29 -8.06 0.56
C ALA A 25 -10.97 -9.57 0.61
N GLY A 26 -10.44 -10.05 1.74
CA GLY A 26 -9.96 -11.41 1.88
C GLY A 26 -8.82 -11.77 0.91
N PRO A 27 -8.52 -13.06 0.71
CA PRO A 27 -7.42 -13.52 -0.15
C PRO A 27 -7.69 -13.39 -1.66
N TRP A 28 -8.85 -12.84 -2.07
CA TRP A 28 -9.28 -12.88 -3.46
C TRP A 28 -8.66 -11.77 -4.32
N LEU A 29 -7.97 -12.22 -5.38
CA LEU A 29 -7.26 -11.45 -6.40
C LEU A 29 -8.06 -10.32 -7.08
N MET A 30 -9.39 -10.41 -7.13
CA MET A 30 -10.25 -9.40 -7.76
C MET A 30 -10.28 -8.06 -7.00
N SER A 31 -9.99 -8.06 -5.70
CA SER A 31 -9.98 -6.85 -4.86
C SER A 31 -8.77 -5.93 -5.08
N TRP A 32 -7.73 -6.43 -5.78
CA TRP A 32 -6.48 -5.70 -5.99
C TRP A 32 -6.61 -4.48 -6.90
N GLY A 33 -7.65 -4.41 -7.74
CA GLY A 33 -7.90 -3.26 -8.61
C GLY A 33 -8.04 -1.95 -7.81
N GLY A 34 -8.77 -1.99 -6.68
CA GLY A 34 -8.91 -0.83 -5.80
C GLY A 34 -7.63 -0.49 -5.04
N ALA A 35 -6.87 -1.50 -4.62
CA ALA A 35 -5.61 -1.30 -3.89
C ALA A 35 -4.50 -0.73 -4.77
N LEU A 36 -4.39 -1.18 -6.03
CA LEU A 36 -3.47 -0.60 -7.01
C LEU A 36 -3.80 0.87 -7.32
N GLY A 37 -5.06 1.28 -7.15
CA GLY A 37 -5.47 2.69 -7.22
C GLY A 37 -4.73 3.56 -6.21
N PHE A 38 -4.56 3.10 -4.95
CA PHE A 38 -3.82 3.83 -3.92
C PHE A 38 -2.31 3.80 -4.12
N VAL A 39 -1.78 2.73 -4.72
CA VAL A 39 -0.39 2.64 -5.15
C VAL A 39 -0.10 3.68 -6.24
N ALA A 40 -0.93 3.72 -7.29
CA ALA A 40 -0.82 4.69 -8.37
C ALA A 40 -1.00 6.13 -7.87
N LEU A 41 -1.99 6.34 -6.99
CA LEU A 41 -2.21 7.63 -6.33
C LEU A 41 -0.97 8.07 -5.54
N SER A 42 -0.31 7.17 -4.81
CA SER A 42 0.93 7.48 -4.09
C SER A 42 2.06 7.91 -5.04
N VAL A 43 2.19 7.28 -6.21
CA VAL A 43 3.18 7.68 -7.23
C VAL A 43 2.85 9.07 -7.79
N ILE A 44 1.59 9.35 -8.14
CA ILE A 44 1.16 10.66 -8.65
C ILE A 44 1.39 11.75 -7.60
N LEU A 45 0.98 11.50 -6.37
CA LEU A 45 1.14 12.44 -5.26
C LEU A 45 2.61 12.66 -4.88
N SER A 46 3.49 11.70 -5.14
CA SER A 46 4.94 11.87 -4.93
C SER A 46 5.49 13.06 -5.73
N ALA A 47 5.11 13.19 -7.01
CA ALA A 47 5.53 14.30 -7.85
C ALA A 47 4.99 15.64 -7.32
N GLY A 48 3.71 15.69 -6.95
CA GLY A 48 3.10 16.87 -6.34
C GLY A 48 3.76 17.25 -5.00
N ALA A 49 4.09 16.27 -4.17
CA ALA A 49 4.72 16.48 -2.87
C ALA A 49 6.17 16.97 -3.00
N VAL A 50 6.86 16.71 -4.12
CA VAL A 50 8.19 17.29 -4.38
C VAL A 50 8.11 18.77 -4.72
N LEU A 51 7.04 19.18 -5.42
CA LEU A 51 6.84 20.52 -5.98
C LEU A 51 6.08 21.48 -5.04
N GLU A 52 5.34 20.96 -4.07
CA GLU A 52 4.57 21.77 -3.13
C GLU A 52 5.50 22.59 -2.20
N LYS A 53 5.58 23.90 -2.45
CA LYS A 53 6.43 24.86 -1.72
C LYS A 53 5.99 25.09 -0.27
N ASP A 54 4.71 25.40 -0.05
CA ASP A 54 4.22 25.94 1.23
C ASP A 54 2.98 25.24 1.82
N GLY A 55 2.44 24.23 1.13
CA GLY A 55 1.28 23.45 1.58
C GLY A 55 1.66 22.21 2.39
N ASP A 56 0.85 21.88 3.40
CA ASP A 56 0.89 20.61 4.15
C ASP A 56 -0.24 19.64 3.71
N GLY A 57 -1.19 20.12 2.90
CA GLY A 57 -2.39 19.36 2.53
C GLY A 57 -2.07 18.18 1.62
N LEU A 58 -1.31 18.41 0.54
CA LEU A 58 -0.96 17.37 -0.41
C LEU A 58 0.05 16.39 0.21
N THR A 59 0.97 16.88 1.03
CA THR A 59 1.87 16.03 1.84
C THR A 59 1.12 15.16 2.84
N SER A 60 0.09 15.68 3.50
CA SER A 60 -0.72 14.90 4.45
C SER A 60 -1.54 13.83 3.72
N PHE A 61 -2.13 14.17 2.58
CA PHE A 61 -2.84 13.20 1.75
C PHE A 61 -1.89 12.14 1.16
N PHE A 62 -0.68 12.54 0.79
CA PHE A 62 0.36 11.61 0.34
C PHE A 62 0.79 10.64 1.44
N ARG A 63 1.01 11.12 2.68
CA ARG A 63 1.26 10.27 3.85
C ARG A 63 0.10 9.31 4.11
N PHE A 64 -1.14 9.77 3.95
CA PHE A 64 -2.32 8.92 4.06
C PHE A 64 -2.31 7.82 2.99
N ALA A 65 -2.03 8.14 1.73
CA ALA A 65 -1.96 7.15 0.65
C ALA A 65 -0.82 6.11 0.86
N LEU A 66 0.34 6.56 1.36
CA LEU A 66 1.43 5.66 1.75
C LEU A 66 1.06 4.80 2.96
N GLY A 67 0.41 5.39 3.97
CA GLY A 67 -0.11 4.66 5.12
C GLY A 67 -1.11 3.59 4.70
N PHE A 68 -2.03 3.92 3.81
CA PHE A 68 -2.96 2.95 3.20
C PHE A 68 -2.21 1.82 2.51
N THR A 69 -1.25 2.15 1.65
CA THR A 69 -0.46 1.15 0.93
C THR A 69 0.27 0.23 1.89
N LEU A 70 0.84 0.77 2.97
CA LEU A 70 1.53 0.01 4.01
C LEU A 70 0.57 -0.93 4.77
N GLY A 71 -0.55 -0.40 5.27
CA GLY A 71 -1.54 -1.20 6.00
C GLY A 71 -2.14 -2.31 5.13
N PHE A 72 -2.42 -2.00 3.87
CA PHE A 72 -2.90 -2.96 2.90
C PHE A 72 -1.86 -4.06 2.63
N LEU A 73 -0.59 -3.70 2.39
CA LEU A 73 0.48 -4.70 2.19
C LEU A 73 0.68 -5.57 3.42
N ALA A 74 0.70 -4.97 4.62
CA ALA A 74 0.95 -5.67 5.88
C ALA A 74 -0.05 -6.80 6.15
N LEU A 75 -1.31 -6.66 5.70
CA LEU A 75 -2.33 -7.70 5.88
C LEU A 75 -2.61 -8.51 4.62
N SER A 76 -2.61 -7.90 3.44
CA SER A 76 -2.93 -8.62 2.20
C SER A 76 -1.89 -9.70 1.88
N VAL A 77 -0.61 -9.48 2.17
CA VAL A 77 0.45 -10.47 1.93
C VAL A 77 0.22 -11.74 2.77
N PRO A 78 0.17 -11.67 4.12
CA PRO A 78 -0.03 -12.86 4.93
C PRO A 78 -1.42 -13.50 4.71
N LEU A 79 -2.49 -12.72 4.56
CA LEU A 79 -3.84 -13.26 4.33
C LEU A 79 -3.92 -14.05 3.03
N THR A 80 -3.39 -13.49 1.93
CA THR A 80 -3.37 -14.17 0.64
C THR A 80 -2.46 -15.40 0.68
N TRP A 81 -1.31 -15.31 1.34
CA TRP A 81 -0.39 -16.44 1.45
C TRP A 81 -1.02 -17.61 2.24
N THR A 82 -1.65 -17.32 3.37
CA THR A 82 -2.39 -18.32 4.17
C THR A 82 -3.53 -18.93 3.36
N GLY A 83 -4.34 -18.10 2.70
CA GLY A 83 -5.43 -18.58 1.85
C GLY A 83 -4.97 -19.49 0.71
N LEU A 84 -3.89 -19.13 0.02
CA LEU A 84 -3.30 -19.95 -1.05
C LEU A 84 -2.71 -21.27 -0.53
N ASN A 85 -2.12 -21.28 0.67
CA ASN A 85 -1.62 -22.51 1.29
C ASN A 85 -2.78 -23.44 1.70
N GLU A 86 -3.84 -22.90 2.30
CA GLU A 86 -5.02 -23.69 2.66
C GLU A 86 -5.68 -24.31 1.42
N MET A 87 -5.79 -23.54 0.32
CA MET A 87 -6.28 -24.07 -0.96
C MET A 87 -5.36 -25.17 -1.49
N ALA A 88 -4.04 -24.99 -1.43
CA ALA A 88 -3.08 -25.98 -1.94
C ALA A 88 -3.16 -27.30 -1.17
N THR A 89 -3.37 -27.25 0.16
CA THR A 89 -3.53 -28.46 0.97
C THR A 89 -4.82 -29.23 0.68
N ARG A 90 -5.82 -28.60 0.04
CA ARG A 90 -7.12 -29.19 -0.26
C ARG A 90 -7.34 -29.46 -1.75
N ALA A 91 -6.40 -29.06 -2.59
CA ALA A 91 -6.53 -29.12 -4.04
C ALA A 91 -6.08 -30.47 -4.61
N ASP A 92 -6.73 -30.88 -5.71
CA ASP A 92 -6.23 -31.93 -6.60
C ASP A 92 -5.21 -31.36 -7.61
N ALA A 93 -4.72 -32.18 -8.53
CA ALA A 93 -3.68 -31.78 -9.49
C ALA A 93 -4.10 -30.58 -10.37
N VAL A 94 -5.38 -30.46 -10.74
CA VAL A 94 -5.91 -29.33 -11.53
C VAL A 94 -6.02 -28.07 -10.68
N GLY A 95 -6.37 -28.20 -9.39
CA GLY A 95 -6.42 -27.08 -8.45
C GLY A 95 -5.03 -26.51 -8.12
N LEU A 96 -3.97 -27.34 -8.12
CA LEU A 96 -2.60 -26.87 -7.87
C LEU A 96 -2.10 -25.91 -8.96
N GLU A 97 -2.36 -26.21 -10.23
CA GLU A 97 -1.97 -25.34 -11.36
C GLU A 97 -2.63 -23.95 -11.26
N GLN A 98 -3.90 -23.89 -10.89
CA GLN A 98 -4.61 -22.62 -10.67
C GLN A 98 -4.02 -21.81 -9.51
N ILE A 99 -3.58 -22.48 -8.45
CA ILE A 99 -2.93 -21.83 -7.30
C ILE A 99 -1.56 -21.28 -7.68
N GLU A 100 -0.78 -22.01 -8.48
CA GLU A 100 0.50 -21.53 -8.98
C GLU A 100 0.33 -20.31 -9.90
N LEU A 101 -0.65 -20.34 -10.81
CA LEU A 101 -1.02 -19.17 -11.62
C LEU A 101 -1.44 -17.98 -10.75
N ALA A 102 -2.23 -18.22 -9.70
CA ALA A 102 -2.61 -17.18 -8.74
C ALA A 102 -1.40 -16.58 -8.02
N ARG A 103 -0.45 -17.41 -7.56
CA ARG A 103 0.82 -16.95 -6.95
C ARG A 103 1.63 -16.12 -7.93
N ALA A 104 1.78 -16.59 -9.17
CA ALA A 104 2.54 -15.90 -10.21
C ALA A 104 1.97 -14.52 -10.55
N MET A 105 0.64 -14.34 -10.42
CA MET A 105 0.00 -13.04 -10.63
C MET A 105 0.10 -12.11 -9.41
N VAL A 106 0.07 -12.65 -8.19
CA VAL A 106 0.08 -11.87 -6.94
C VAL A 106 1.46 -11.29 -6.62
N VAL A 107 2.52 -12.09 -6.74
CA VAL A 107 3.88 -11.68 -6.32
C VAL A 107 4.37 -10.41 -7.03
N PRO A 108 4.22 -10.25 -8.36
CA PRO A 108 4.62 -9.01 -9.03
C PRO A 108 3.85 -7.79 -8.54
N ARG A 109 2.56 -7.95 -8.19
CA ARG A 109 1.73 -6.83 -7.67
C ARG A 109 2.22 -6.36 -6.30
N TRP A 110 2.63 -7.29 -5.43
CA TRP A 110 3.30 -6.96 -4.17
C TRP A 110 4.59 -6.21 -4.39
N ALA A 111 5.44 -6.70 -5.30
CA ALA A 111 6.70 -6.05 -5.61
C ALA A 111 6.49 -4.59 -6.07
N ILE A 112 5.53 -4.35 -6.97
CA ILE A 112 5.19 -3.00 -7.45
C ILE A 112 4.71 -2.11 -6.30
N ALA A 113 3.79 -2.60 -5.47
CA ALA A 113 3.27 -1.84 -4.34
C ALA A 113 4.36 -1.53 -3.30
N TYR A 114 5.28 -2.47 -3.03
CA TYR A 114 6.44 -2.25 -2.18
C TYR A 114 7.37 -1.18 -2.73
N LEU A 115 7.72 -1.25 -4.02
CA LEU A 115 8.58 -0.27 -4.68
C LEU A 115 7.97 1.14 -4.63
N ALA A 116 6.68 1.25 -4.92
CA ALA A 116 5.96 2.53 -4.85
C ALA A 116 5.93 3.10 -3.42
N PHE A 117 5.71 2.25 -2.41
CA PHE A 117 5.75 2.66 -1.01
C PHE A 117 7.12 3.21 -0.62
N PHE A 118 8.20 2.45 -0.86
CA PHE A 118 9.55 2.89 -0.51
C PHE A 118 9.98 4.13 -1.29
N GLY A 119 9.65 4.21 -2.58
CA GLY A 119 9.86 5.40 -3.40
C GLY A 119 9.19 6.63 -2.77
N GLY A 120 7.95 6.48 -2.29
CA GLY A 120 7.25 7.58 -1.64
C GLY A 120 7.81 7.98 -0.27
N VAL A 121 8.29 7.01 0.52
CA VAL A 121 9.01 7.28 1.78
C VAL A 121 10.29 8.08 1.53
N ILE A 122 11.05 7.73 0.49
CA ILE A 122 12.25 8.48 0.08
C ILE A 122 11.89 9.91 -0.28
N VAL A 123 10.80 10.12 -1.03
CA VAL A 123 10.32 11.47 -1.38
C VAL A 123 10.00 12.30 -0.14
N LEU A 124 9.29 11.74 0.84
CA LEU A 124 9.02 12.42 2.12
C LEU A 124 10.31 12.75 2.88
N TRP A 125 11.28 11.84 2.88
CA TRP A 125 12.57 12.04 3.52
C TRP A 125 13.36 13.18 2.88
N LEU A 126 13.47 13.19 1.54
CA LEU A 126 14.13 14.25 0.77
C LEU A 126 13.45 15.61 0.97
N ARG A 127 12.11 15.65 1.07
CA ARG A 127 11.38 16.89 1.37
C ARG A 127 11.70 17.42 2.77
N ARG A 128 11.72 16.55 3.78
CA ARG A 128 12.07 16.93 5.16
C ARG A 128 13.48 17.53 5.24
N GLY A 129 14.44 16.96 4.50
CA GLY A 129 15.80 17.49 4.42
C GLY A 129 15.91 18.87 3.76
N ARG A 130 15.03 19.19 2.80
CA ARG A 130 14.95 20.53 2.17
C ARG A 130 14.36 21.59 3.09
N GLN A 131 13.36 21.24 3.91
CA GLN A 131 12.71 22.19 4.83
C GLN A 131 13.54 22.50 6.08
N ALA A 132 14.59 21.72 6.36
CA ALA A 132 15.48 21.93 7.51
C ALA A 132 16.71 22.82 7.18
N ARG A 133 16.84 23.27 5.93
CA ARG A 133 17.88 24.19 5.45
C ARG A 133 17.27 25.56 5.20
#